data_AF-A0A1W9UJE6-F1
#
_entry.id   AF-A0A1W9UJE6-F1
#
_cell.length_a   1.000
_cell.length_b   1.000
_cell.length_c   1.000
_cell.angle_alpha   90.00
_cell.angle_beta   90.00
_cell.angle_gamma   90.00
#
_symmetry.space_group_name_H-M   'P 1'
#
loop_
_entity.id
_entity.type
_entity.pdbx_description
1 polymer ?
#
loop_
_entity_poly.entity_id
_entity_poly.type
_entity_poly.pdbx_seq_one_letter_code
_entity_poly.pdbx_strand_id
1 'polypeptide(L)'
;MKRKFSLGSSLLVVVAGGSGAVVFLSYLVPGLDMIQKALIDWAVIIGTMSLVFLGGLNVLAVHWGKIRNLRPGWPYSLFLWLGFGIMLAAGFSRGPDDELVRLIFKHVQFPLQATIFSLLAFFVATAAYRAFRLRSLESVAFLLVAVIVLLGQIPGWSSNELRETLPWIREWVLTKMSLGGARGIMLGVALGTIVVGIRILIGIDRPYAD
;
A
#
# COMPACT_ATOMS: atom_id res chain seq x y z
N MET A 1 -33.71 3.30 -9.73
CA MET A 1 -33.31 4.73 -9.76
C MET A 1 -32.61 4.99 -11.10
N LYS A 2 -33.24 5.71 -12.04
CA LYS A 2 -32.67 5.96 -13.38
C LYS A 2 -31.56 7.01 -13.25
N ARG A 3 -30.29 6.59 -13.32
CA ARG A 3 -29.12 7.49 -13.32
C ARG A 3 -29.19 8.40 -14.54
N LYS A 4 -29.18 9.72 -14.33
CA LYS A 4 -29.17 10.71 -15.42
C LYS A 4 -27.85 10.58 -16.16
N PHE A 5 -27.92 10.28 -17.45
CA PHE A 5 -26.78 10.34 -18.37
C PHE A 5 -26.25 11.78 -18.40
N SER A 6 -25.09 12.02 -17.79
CA SER A 6 -24.28 13.19 -18.10
C SER A 6 -23.40 12.82 -19.30
N LEU A 7 -23.53 13.56 -20.41
CA LEU A 7 -22.70 13.34 -21.61
C LEU A 7 -21.20 13.44 -21.28
N GLY A 8 -20.84 14.31 -20.33
CA GLY A 8 -19.44 14.51 -19.92
C GLY A 8 -18.83 13.29 -19.22
N SER A 9 -19.55 12.67 -18.29
CA SER A 9 -19.02 11.51 -17.58
C SER A 9 -18.93 10.25 -18.45
N SER A 10 -19.84 10.12 -19.41
CA SER A 10 -19.81 9.03 -20.39
C SER A 10 -18.60 9.14 -21.32
N LEU A 11 -18.23 10.36 -21.74
CA LEU A 11 -17.03 10.61 -22.54
C LEU A 11 -15.75 10.19 -21.81
N LEU A 12 -15.62 10.52 -20.52
CA LEU A 12 -14.45 10.16 -19.71
C LEU A 12 -14.28 8.64 -19.58
N VAL A 13 -15.38 7.91 -19.38
CA VAL A 13 -15.36 6.45 -19.32
C VAL A 13 -14.92 5.85 -20.66
N VAL A 14 -15.42 6.39 -21.78
CA VAL A 14 -15.03 5.94 -23.12
C VAL A 14 -13.55 6.21 -23.39
N VAL A 15 -13.03 7.37 -23.01
CA VAL A 15 -11.61 7.72 -23.17
C VAL A 15 -10.73 6.80 -22.32
N ALA A 16 -11.08 6.57 -21.05
CA ALA A 16 -10.32 5.70 -20.16
C ALA A 16 -10.37 4.22 -20.58
N GLY A 17 -11.55 3.73 -20.95
CA GLY A 17 -11.71 2.36 -21.47
C GLY A 17 -10.99 2.16 -22.80
N GLY A 18 -11.10 3.14 -23.70
CA GLY A 18 -10.45 3.12 -25.00
C GLY A 18 -8.92 3.15 -24.91
N SER A 19 -8.36 4.04 -24.09
CA SER A 19 -6.90 4.10 -23.89
C SER A 19 -6.36 2.82 -23.25
N GLY A 20 -7.07 2.27 -22.26
CA GLY A 20 -6.71 0.98 -21.67
C GLY A 20 -6.80 -0.18 -22.66
N ALA A 21 -7.81 -0.19 -23.54
CA ALA A 21 -7.93 -1.21 -24.58
C ALA A 21 -6.81 -1.12 -25.63
N VAL A 22 -6.43 0.10 -26.03
CA VAL A 22 -5.30 0.32 -26.94
C VAL A 22 -3.99 -0.16 -26.33
N VAL A 23 -3.74 0.13 -25.05
CA VAL A 23 -2.56 -0.37 -24.32
C VAL A 23 -2.59 -1.89 -24.19
N PHE A 24 -3.76 -2.50 -23.97
CA PHE A 24 -3.86 -3.94 -23.92
C PHE A 24 -3.56 -4.59 -25.29
N LEU A 25 -4.13 -4.05 -26.37
CA LEU A 25 -3.91 -4.52 -27.73
C LEU A 25 -2.46 -4.35 -28.20
N SER A 26 -1.76 -3.30 -27.73
CA SER A 26 -0.36 -3.09 -28.10
C SER A 26 0.58 -4.18 -27.56
N TYR A 27 0.22 -4.88 -26.47
CA TYR A 27 0.97 -6.05 -26.02
C TYR A 27 0.80 -7.27 -26.94
N LEU A 28 -0.27 -7.33 -27.74
CA LEU A 28 -0.62 -8.46 -28.60
C LEU A 28 -0.19 -8.25 -30.05
N VAL A 29 -0.13 -7.00 -30.52
CA VAL A 29 0.13 -6.65 -31.92
C VAL A 29 1.45 -5.86 -32.03
N PRO A 30 2.48 -6.41 -32.70
CA PRO A 30 3.73 -5.69 -32.96
C PRO A 30 3.49 -4.39 -33.77
N GLY A 31 4.24 -3.33 -33.47
CA GLY A 31 4.16 -2.03 -34.19
C GLY A 31 3.33 -0.95 -33.51
N LEU A 32 2.73 -1.23 -32.34
CA LEU A 32 2.00 -0.26 -31.52
C LEU A 32 2.83 0.31 -30.36
N ASP A 33 4.13 -0.01 -30.29
CA ASP A 33 5.02 0.31 -29.16
C ASP A 33 5.10 1.82 -28.86
N MET A 34 5.08 2.65 -29.90
CA MET A 34 5.13 4.11 -29.76
C MET A 34 3.87 4.65 -29.05
N ILE A 35 2.69 4.15 -29.44
CA ILE A 35 1.41 4.56 -28.86
C ILE A 35 1.30 4.03 -27.43
N GLN A 36 1.71 2.78 -27.21
CA GLN A 36 1.77 2.17 -25.89
C GLN A 36 2.61 3.01 -24.93
N LYS A 37 3.85 3.33 -25.32
CA LYS A 37 4.76 4.12 -24.50
C LYS A 37 4.17 5.50 -24.19
N ALA A 38 3.60 6.19 -25.18
CA ALA A 38 2.98 7.49 -24.97
C ALA A 38 1.82 7.42 -23.97
N LEU A 39 0.92 6.43 -24.09
CA LEU A 39 -0.22 6.25 -23.20
C LEU A 39 0.22 5.86 -21.78
N ILE A 40 1.22 4.99 -21.63
CA ILE A 40 1.79 4.62 -20.34
C ILE A 40 2.50 5.81 -19.70
N ASP A 41 3.31 6.56 -20.45
CA ASP A 41 3.99 7.76 -19.95
C ASP A 41 2.97 8.79 -19.44
N TRP A 42 1.90 9.05 -20.19
CA TRP A 42 0.81 9.92 -19.74
C TRP A 42 0.09 9.37 -18.51
N ALA A 43 -0.20 8.08 -18.46
CA ALA A 43 -0.83 7.45 -17.30
C ALA A 43 0.05 7.55 -16.04
N VAL A 44 1.36 7.38 -16.17
CA VAL A 44 2.32 7.54 -15.07
C VAL A 44 2.39 9.00 -14.62
N ILE A 45 2.43 9.96 -15.55
CA ILE A 45 2.42 11.40 -15.22
C ILE A 45 1.14 11.76 -14.49
N ILE A 46 -0.02 11.45 -15.07
CA ILE A 46 -1.34 11.77 -14.48
C ILE A 46 -1.51 11.05 -13.14
N GLY A 47 -1.11 9.78 -13.03
CA GLY A 47 -1.19 8.99 -11.80
C GLY A 47 -0.33 9.58 -10.69
N THR A 48 0.91 9.95 -11.01
CA THR A 48 1.83 10.60 -10.06
C THR A 48 1.28 11.95 -9.62
N MET A 49 0.80 12.77 -10.56
CA MET A 49 0.20 14.07 -10.24
C MET A 49 -1.08 13.91 -9.41
N SER A 50 -1.92 12.92 -9.71
CA SER A 50 -3.13 12.62 -8.94
C SER A 50 -2.78 12.23 -7.50
N LEU A 51 -1.83 11.31 -7.30
CA LEU A 51 -1.45 10.89 -5.96
C LEU A 51 -0.82 12.02 -5.15
N VAL A 52 0.11 12.76 -5.74
CA VAL A 52 0.84 13.82 -5.04
C VAL A 52 -0.05 15.05 -4.81
N PHE A 53 -0.73 15.54 -5.85
CA PHE A 53 -1.54 16.75 -5.77
C PHE A 53 -2.93 16.44 -5.23
N LEU A 54 -3.73 15.56 -5.85
CA LEU A 54 -5.09 15.33 -5.35
C LEU A 54 -5.06 14.63 -3.99
N GLY A 55 -4.26 13.57 -3.83
CA GLY A 55 -4.12 12.88 -2.55
C GLY A 55 -3.53 13.77 -1.45
N GLY A 56 -2.34 14.34 -1.72
CA GLY A 56 -1.63 15.19 -0.76
C GLY A 56 -2.38 16.47 -0.41
N LEU A 57 -2.85 17.23 -1.40
CA LEU A 57 -3.59 18.46 -1.16
C LEU A 57 -4.94 18.20 -0.48
N ASN A 58 -5.60 17.07 -0.75
CA ASN A 58 -6.85 16.74 -0.06
C ASN A 58 -6.62 16.55 1.45
N VAL A 59 -5.56 15.84 1.85
CA VAL A 59 -5.20 15.71 3.27
C VAL A 59 -4.94 17.08 3.87
N LEU A 60 -4.11 17.91 3.22
CA LEU A 60 -3.81 19.26 3.67
C LEU A 60 -5.08 20.12 3.78
N ALA A 61 -5.97 20.09 2.79
CA ALA A 61 -7.21 20.86 2.77
C ALA A 61 -8.17 20.43 3.90
N VAL A 62 -8.32 19.13 4.15
CA VAL A 62 -9.14 18.60 5.26
C VAL A 62 -8.58 19.07 6.60
N HIS A 63 -7.27 18.96 6.80
CA HIS A 63 -6.62 19.39 8.03
C HIS A 63 -6.62 20.92 8.19
N TRP A 64 -6.54 21.67 7.10
CA TRP A 64 -6.69 23.13 7.11
C TRP A 64 -8.09 23.54 7.53
N GLY A 65 -9.12 22.92 6.95
CA GLY A 65 -10.51 23.13 7.37
C GLY A 65 -10.73 22.75 8.84
N LYS A 66 -10.01 21.74 9.35
CA LYS A 66 -10.04 21.36 10.76
C LYS A 66 -9.44 22.42 11.68
N ILE A 67 -8.32 23.02 11.28
CA ILE A 67 -7.65 24.12 12.00
C ILE A 67 -8.53 25.37 11.99
N ARG A 68 -9.00 25.79 10.82
CA ARG A 68 -9.81 27.01 10.65
C ARG A 68 -11.11 26.97 11.45
N ASN A 69 -11.74 25.79 11.55
CA ASN A 69 -13.00 25.61 12.27
C ASN A 69 -12.82 25.09 13.70
N LEU A 70 -11.59 25.02 14.22
CA LEU A 70 -11.26 24.56 15.58
C LEU A 70 -11.94 23.24 15.99
N ARG A 71 -12.06 22.31 15.03
CA ARG A 71 -12.73 21.02 15.27
C ARG A 71 -11.94 20.16 16.27
N PRO A 72 -12.57 19.19 16.97
CA PRO A 72 -11.89 18.35 17.96
C PRO A 72 -10.62 17.70 17.42
N GLY A 73 -9.49 17.89 18.12
CA GLY A 73 -8.17 17.43 17.69
C GLY A 73 -7.53 18.26 16.57
N TRP A 74 -7.87 19.55 16.46
CA TRP A 74 -7.19 20.49 15.57
C TRP A 74 -5.70 20.70 15.88
N PRO A 75 -5.20 20.64 17.14
CA PRO A 75 -3.77 20.86 17.40
C PRO A 75 -2.89 19.83 16.69
N TYR A 76 -3.33 18.58 16.60
CA TYR A 76 -2.65 17.52 15.83
C TYR A 76 -2.54 17.83 14.33
N SER A 77 -3.50 18.58 13.79
CA SER A 77 -3.48 19.00 12.38
C SER A 77 -2.44 20.09 12.13
N LEU A 78 -2.10 20.88 13.15
CA LEU A 78 -1.02 21.86 13.07
C LEU A 78 0.33 21.16 12.92
N PHE A 79 0.58 20.09 13.67
CA PHE A 79 1.80 19.29 13.53
C PHE A 79 1.95 18.69 12.13
N LEU A 80 0.85 18.23 11.52
CA LEU A 80 0.87 17.74 10.14
C LEU A 80 1.25 18.85 9.14
N TRP A 81 0.63 20.03 9.25
CA TRP A 81 0.94 21.16 8.38
C TRP A 81 2.36 21.68 8.56
N LEU A 82 2.82 21.81 9.80
CA LEU A 82 4.19 22.25 10.11
C LEU A 82 5.21 21.21 9.64
N GLY A 83 5.00 19.93 9.93
CA GLY A 83 5.90 18.86 9.50
C GLY A 83 5.99 18.77 7.98
N PHE A 84 4.86 18.85 7.28
CA PHE A 84 4.82 18.91 5.82
C PHE A 84 5.57 20.13 5.29
N GLY A 85 5.30 21.33 5.83
CA GLY A 85 5.94 22.57 5.40
C GLY A 85 7.46 22.57 5.63
N ILE A 86 7.93 22.08 6.78
CA ILE A 86 9.36 21.96 7.10
C ILE A 86 10.03 20.98 6.15
N MET A 87 9.44 19.81 5.92
CA MET A 87 10.01 18.79 5.04
C MET A 87 10.09 19.29 3.60
N LEU A 88 9.04 19.97 3.13
CA LEU A 88 8.98 20.54 1.78
C LEU A 88 10.02 21.65 1.62
N ALA A 89 10.09 22.59 2.58
CA ALA A 89 11.09 23.66 2.55
C ALA A 89 12.53 23.12 2.58
N ALA A 90 12.80 22.11 3.41
CA ALA A 90 14.11 21.45 3.46
C ALA A 90 14.46 20.76 2.13
N GLY A 91 13.53 19.98 1.57
CA GLY A 91 13.73 19.26 0.31
C GLY A 91 13.92 20.19 -0.90
N PHE A 92 13.18 21.29 -0.99
CA PHE A 92 13.33 22.25 -2.10
C PHE A 92 14.59 23.13 -1.97
N SER A 93 15.01 23.46 -0.75
CA SER A 93 16.18 24.34 -0.55
C SER A 93 17.51 23.63 -0.69
N ARG A 94 17.63 22.40 -0.16
CA ARG A 94 18.90 21.66 -0.09
C ARG A 94 18.93 20.35 -0.88
N GLY A 95 17.78 19.95 -1.43
CA GLY A 95 17.62 18.68 -2.14
C GLY A 95 17.09 17.56 -1.24
N PRO A 96 16.52 16.50 -1.83
CA PRO A 96 15.88 15.39 -1.11
C PRO A 96 16.89 14.50 -0.34
N ASP A 97 18.16 14.51 -0.72
CA ASP A 97 19.22 13.71 -0.09
C ASP A 97 20.00 14.46 0.98
N ASP A 98 19.62 15.68 1.33
CA ASP A 98 20.30 16.49 2.34
C ASP A 98 20.25 15.86 3.74
N GLU A 99 21.23 16.17 4.58
CA GLU A 99 21.31 15.66 5.95
C GLU A 99 20.08 16.01 6.78
N LEU A 100 19.54 17.23 6.64
CA LEU A 100 18.36 17.66 7.40
C LEU A 100 17.11 16.86 7.03
N VAL A 101 16.91 16.61 5.73
CA VAL A 101 15.79 15.81 5.22
C VAL A 101 15.89 14.39 5.77
N ARG A 102 17.09 13.81 5.77
CA ARG A 102 17.36 12.47 6.28
C ARG A 102 17.18 12.37 7.80
N LEU A 103 17.59 13.39 8.54
CA LEU A 103 17.42 13.47 10.00
C LEU A 103 15.94 13.53 10.38
N ILE A 104 15.16 14.39 9.71
CA ILE A 104 13.71 14.49 9.92
C ILE A 104 13.06 13.15 9.61
N PHE A 105 13.40 12.53 8.48
CA PHE A 105 12.87 11.22 8.12
C PHE A 105 13.18 10.16 9.19
N LYS A 106 14.44 10.05 9.60
CA LYS A 106 14.90 9.01 10.54
C LYS A 106 14.33 9.18 11.95
N HIS A 107 14.13 10.40 12.42
CA HIS A 107 13.73 10.67 13.81
C HIS A 107 12.24 11.00 13.98
N VAL A 108 11.55 11.40 12.92
CA VAL A 108 10.12 11.73 12.97
C VAL A 108 9.29 10.73 12.17
N GLN A 109 9.55 10.62 10.87
CA GLN A 109 8.72 9.79 10.00
C GLN A 109 8.86 8.29 10.32
N PHE A 110 10.09 7.80 10.44
CA PHE A 110 10.36 6.38 10.65
C PHE A 110 9.80 5.87 11.99
N PRO A 111 9.98 6.54 13.14
CA PRO A 111 9.38 6.12 14.40
C PRO A 111 7.85 6.17 14.38
N LEU A 112 7.24 7.19 13.74
CA LEU A 112 5.77 7.26 13.60
C LEU A 112 5.22 6.09 12.77
N GLN A 113 5.91 5.69 11.70
CA GLN A 113 5.52 4.50 10.94
C GLN A 113 5.70 3.22 11.77
N ALA A 114 6.80 3.10 12.52
CA ALA A 114 7.06 1.96 13.38
C ALA A 114 6.01 1.81 14.48
N THR A 115 5.51 2.89 15.08
CA THR A 115 4.47 2.83 16.12
C THR A 115 3.13 2.35 15.54
N ILE A 116 2.72 2.86 14.37
CA ILE A 116 1.51 2.40 13.68
C ILE A 116 1.65 0.92 13.31
N PHE A 117 2.80 0.52 12.78
CA PHE A 117 3.06 -0.88 12.42
C PHE A 117 3.08 -1.80 13.65
N SER A 118 3.66 -1.34 14.77
CA SER A 118 3.66 -2.08 16.03
C SER A 118 2.24 -2.25 16.58
N LEU A 119 1.41 -1.21 16.53
CA LEU A 119 0.00 -1.30 16.92
C LEU A 119 -0.77 -2.28 16.02
N LEU A 120 -0.54 -2.22 14.70
CA LEU A 120 -1.13 -3.15 13.75
C LEU A 120 -0.71 -4.60 14.07
N ALA A 121 0.58 -4.84 14.28
CA ALA A 121 1.08 -6.16 14.65
C ALA A 121 0.45 -6.67 15.95
N PHE A 122 0.34 -5.82 16.97
CA PHE A 122 -0.32 -6.15 18.23
C PHE A 122 -1.81 -6.47 18.04
N PHE A 123 -2.54 -5.70 17.24
CA PHE A 123 -3.94 -5.95 16.93
C PHE A 123 -4.14 -7.25 16.14
N VAL A 124 -3.30 -7.51 15.13
CA VAL A 124 -3.32 -8.76 14.37
C VAL A 124 -3.04 -9.94 15.28
N ALA A 125 -2.01 -9.87 16.13
CA ALA A 125 -1.70 -10.92 17.10
C ALA A 125 -2.85 -11.16 18.08
N THR A 126 -3.47 -10.09 18.61
CA THR A 126 -4.61 -10.18 19.53
C THR A 126 -5.85 -10.76 18.84
N ALA A 127 -6.13 -10.36 17.59
CA ALA A 127 -7.22 -10.88 16.79
C ALA A 127 -7.00 -12.36 16.46
N ALA A 128 -5.78 -12.73 16.06
CA ALA A 128 -5.38 -14.10 15.83
C ALA A 128 -5.52 -14.93 17.12
N TYR A 129 -5.03 -14.46 18.27
CA TYR A 129 -5.22 -15.14 19.56
C TYR A 129 -6.70 -15.37 19.89
N ARG A 130 -7.55 -14.36 19.67
CA ARG A 130 -9.00 -14.50 19.85
C ARG A 130 -9.64 -15.48 18.88
N ALA A 131 -9.17 -15.53 17.63
CA ALA A 131 -9.62 -16.46 16.60
C ALA A 131 -9.14 -17.90 16.85
N PHE A 132 -7.93 -18.04 17.39
CA PHE A 132 -7.28 -19.31 17.76
C PHE A 132 -7.58 -19.74 19.19
N ARG A 133 -8.63 -19.21 19.84
CA ARG A 133 -9.02 -19.56 21.22
C ARG A 133 -9.44 -21.04 21.31
N LEU A 134 -8.42 -21.89 21.41
CA LEU A 134 -8.34 -23.34 21.67
C LEU A 134 -9.66 -24.09 21.54
N ARG A 135 -10.02 -24.45 20.30
CA ARG A 135 -11.07 -25.44 20.04
C ARG A 135 -10.71 -26.50 18.98
N SER A 136 -9.58 -26.37 18.30
CA SER A 136 -9.21 -27.28 17.20
C SER A 136 -7.71 -27.63 17.23
N LEU A 137 -7.36 -28.84 16.76
CA LEU A 137 -5.98 -29.33 16.71
C LEU A 137 -5.12 -28.47 15.76
N GLU A 138 -5.72 -27.94 14.71
CA GLU A 138 -5.07 -27.08 13.71
C GLU A 138 -4.60 -25.77 14.32
N SER A 139 -5.39 -25.17 15.22
CA SER A 139 -5.05 -23.91 15.89
C SER A 139 -3.85 -24.08 16.83
N VAL A 140 -3.75 -25.25 17.50
CA VAL A 140 -2.61 -25.60 18.36
C VAL A 140 -1.34 -25.81 17.53
N ALA A 141 -1.45 -26.53 16.41
CA ALA A 141 -0.32 -26.73 15.50
C ALA A 141 0.20 -25.39 14.95
N PHE A 142 -0.70 -24.48 14.57
CA PHE A 142 -0.31 -23.15 14.08
C PHE A 142 0.39 -22.31 15.16
N LEU A 143 -0.11 -22.33 16.39
CA LEU A 143 0.51 -21.63 17.52
C LEU A 143 1.91 -22.18 17.81
N LEU A 144 2.08 -23.51 17.82
CA LEU A 144 3.39 -24.14 18.01
C LEU A 144 4.38 -23.72 16.92
N VAL A 145 3.97 -23.75 15.66
CA VAL A 145 4.81 -23.30 14.53
C VAL A 145 5.20 -21.83 14.71
N ALA A 146 4.26 -20.96 15.07
CA ALA A 146 4.54 -19.54 15.30
C ALA A 146 5.57 -19.32 16.43
N VAL A 147 5.41 -20.03 17.56
CA VAL A 147 6.36 -19.95 18.69
C VAL A 147 7.76 -20.43 18.27
N ILE A 148 7.87 -21.55 17.55
CA ILE A 148 9.15 -22.08 17.07
C ILE A 148 9.84 -21.07 16.13
N VAL A 149 9.09 -20.47 15.19
CA VAL A 149 9.62 -19.46 14.27
C VAL A 149 10.07 -18.20 15.00
N LEU A 150 9.30 -17.72 15.99
CA LEU A 150 9.64 -16.54 16.78
C LEU A 150 10.92 -16.76 17.61
N LEU A 151 11.07 -17.93 18.22
CA LEU A 151 12.30 -18.30 18.94
C LEU A 151 13.51 -18.37 18.00
N GLY A 152 13.34 -18.84 16.77
CA GLY A 152 14.39 -18.85 15.75
C GLY A 152 14.81 -17.46 15.24
N GLN A 153 14.09 -16.37 15.59
CA GLN A 153 14.37 -15.01 15.13
C GLN A 153 15.35 -14.24 16.04
N ILE A 154 15.63 -14.74 17.25
CA ILE A 154 16.46 -14.07 18.26
C ILE A 154 17.95 -14.07 17.83
N PRO A 155 18.55 -12.91 17.53
CA PRO A 155 19.98 -12.82 17.16
C PRO A 155 20.86 -13.13 18.38
N GLY A 156 21.79 -14.08 18.28
CA GLY A 156 22.76 -14.40 19.36
C GLY A 156 22.54 -15.74 20.07
N TRP A 157 21.45 -16.47 19.78
CA TRP A 157 21.18 -17.82 20.31
C TRP A 157 21.93 -18.93 19.53
N SER A 158 23.22 -18.74 19.22
CA SER A 158 23.95 -19.55 18.22
C SER A 158 25.27 -20.13 18.76
N SER A 159 25.21 -21.11 19.66
CA SER A 159 26.46 -21.76 20.15
C SER A 159 26.42 -23.26 20.41
N ASN A 160 25.30 -23.99 20.20
CA ASN A 160 25.21 -25.41 20.53
C ASN A 160 24.41 -26.20 19.47
N GLU A 161 24.68 -27.50 19.30
CA GLU A 161 24.18 -28.37 18.21
C GLU A 161 22.65 -28.61 18.18
N LEU A 162 21.95 -28.61 19.33
CA LEU A 162 20.47 -28.62 19.37
C LEU A 162 19.84 -27.29 18.84
N ARG A 163 20.67 -26.29 18.52
CA ARG A 163 20.26 -24.94 18.09
C ARG A 163 20.38 -24.70 16.59
N GLU A 164 20.80 -25.67 15.77
CA GLU A 164 20.76 -25.57 14.29
C GLU A 164 19.39 -25.94 13.70
N THR A 165 18.64 -26.82 14.40
CA THR A 165 17.32 -27.27 13.97
C THR A 165 16.28 -26.15 13.98
N LEU A 166 16.32 -25.25 14.96
CA LEU A 166 15.37 -24.12 15.07
C LEU A 166 15.53 -23.11 13.91
N PRO A 167 16.74 -22.63 13.59
CA PRO A 167 17.00 -21.84 12.39
C PRO A 167 16.57 -22.54 11.10
N TRP A 168 16.82 -23.85 10.96
CA TRP A 168 16.39 -24.62 9.79
C TRP A 168 14.86 -24.69 9.66
N ILE A 169 14.13 -25.00 10.74
CA ILE A 169 12.65 -25.00 10.72
C ILE A 169 12.14 -23.61 10.37
N ARG A 170 12.69 -22.56 11.00
CA ARG A 170 12.35 -21.17 10.68
C ARG A 170 12.56 -20.87 9.20
N GLU A 171 13.74 -21.18 8.67
CA GLU A 171 14.08 -20.92 7.27
C GLU A 171 13.14 -21.66 6.34
N TRP A 172 12.86 -22.94 6.60
CA TRP A 172 11.91 -23.72 5.80
C TRP A 172 10.51 -23.12 5.82
N VAL A 173 10.00 -22.75 7.00
CA VAL A 173 8.68 -22.10 7.14
C VAL A 173 8.64 -20.77 6.40
N LEU A 174 9.66 -19.92 6.55
CA LEU A 174 9.68 -18.59 5.93
C LEU A 174 9.90 -18.65 4.41
N THR A 175 10.79 -19.52 3.92
CA THR A 175 11.20 -19.55 2.52
C THR A 175 10.33 -20.44 1.64
N LYS A 176 9.77 -21.53 2.17
CA LYS A 176 8.91 -22.44 1.41
C LYS A 176 7.43 -22.10 1.63
N MET A 177 6.99 -22.07 2.89
CA MET A 177 5.55 -21.97 3.18
C MET A 177 5.03 -20.53 3.18
N SER A 178 5.64 -19.64 3.95
CA SER A 178 5.25 -18.22 4.03
C SER A 178 5.44 -17.53 2.68
N LEU A 179 6.55 -17.76 2.00
CA LEU A 179 6.78 -17.23 0.65
C LEU A 179 5.74 -17.74 -0.36
N GLY A 180 5.31 -19.00 -0.24
CA GLY A 180 4.22 -19.55 -1.05
C GLY A 180 2.89 -18.84 -0.81
N GLY A 181 2.53 -18.61 0.46
CA GLY A 181 1.35 -17.83 0.84
C GLY A 181 1.41 -16.38 0.36
N ALA A 182 2.55 -15.71 0.54
CA ALA A 182 2.77 -14.35 0.07
C ALA A 182 2.61 -14.23 -1.45
N ARG A 183 3.18 -15.18 -2.21
CA ARG A 183 2.98 -15.26 -3.67
C ARG A 183 1.52 -15.50 -4.03
N GLY A 184 0.82 -16.37 -3.31
CA GLY A 184 -0.62 -16.61 -3.49
C GLY A 184 -1.44 -15.33 -3.29
N ILE A 185 -1.15 -14.55 -2.24
CA ILE A 185 -1.80 -13.26 -2.00
C ILE A 185 -1.47 -12.28 -3.13
N MET A 186 -0.21 -12.17 -3.55
CA MET A 186 0.19 -11.29 -4.65
C MET A 186 -0.53 -11.65 -5.96
N LEU A 187 -0.64 -12.95 -6.28
CA LEU A 187 -1.40 -13.42 -7.43
C LEU A 187 -2.88 -13.11 -7.30
N GLY A 188 -3.47 -13.29 -6.12
CA GLY A 188 -4.87 -12.94 -5.86
C GLY A 188 -5.13 -11.44 -6.03
N VAL A 189 -4.23 -10.60 -5.52
CA VAL A 189 -4.30 -9.14 -5.70
C VAL A 189 -4.15 -8.77 -7.18
N ALA A 190 -3.19 -9.37 -7.88
CA ALA A 190 -2.98 -9.12 -9.32
C ALA A 190 -4.20 -9.54 -10.15
N LEU A 191 -4.79 -10.71 -9.89
CA LEU A 191 -6.00 -11.15 -10.57
C LEU A 191 -7.19 -10.22 -10.22
N GLY A 192 -7.31 -9.81 -8.96
CA GLY A 192 -8.32 -8.86 -8.52
C GLY A 192 -8.22 -7.51 -9.25
N THR A 193 -7.02 -6.96 -9.38
CA THR A 193 -6.81 -5.69 -10.12
C THR A 193 -7.06 -5.86 -11.62
N ILE A 194 -6.68 -6.98 -12.22
CA ILE A 194 -6.99 -7.29 -13.63
C ILE A 194 -8.51 -7.37 -13.84
N VAL A 195 -9.24 -8.06 -12.95
CA VAL A 195 -10.71 -8.17 -13.06
C VAL A 195 -11.37 -6.80 -12.98
N VAL A 196 -10.96 -5.94 -12.06
CA VAL A 196 -11.46 -4.55 -11.97
C VAL A 196 -11.11 -3.77 -13.24
N GLY A 197 -9.88 -3.90 -13.75
CA GLY A 197 -9.46 -3.29 -15.01
C GLY A 197 -10.34 -3.72 -16.19
N ILE A 198 -10.57 -5.01 -16.37
CA ILE A 198 -11.42 -5.56 -17.43
C ILE A 198 -12.86 -5.05 -17.31
N ARG A 199 -13.43 -4.99 -16.09
CA ARG A 199 -14.78 -4.45 -15.88
C ARG A 199 -14.90 -2.99 -16.30
N ILE A 200 -13.86 -2.19 -16.05
CA ILE A 200 -13.78 -0.80 -16.52
C ILE A 200 -13.64 -0.75 -18.05
N LEU A 201 -12.80 -1.59 -18.65
CA LEU A 201 -12.60 -1.67 -20.11
C LEU A 201 -13.89 -2.02 -20.86
N ILE A 202 -14.66 -2.98 -20.34
CA ILE A 202 -15.96 -3.39 -20.90
C ILE A 202 -17.06 -2.36 -20.56
N GLY A 203 -16.78 -1.39 -19.68
CA GLY A 203 -17.71 -0.33 -19.30
C GLY A 203 -18.82 -0.76 -18.34
N ILE A 204 -18.65 -1.93 -17.69
CA ILE A 204 -19.53 -2.44 -16.62
C ILE A 204 -19.39 -1.55 -15.38
N ASP A 205 -18.14 -1.30 -14.97
CA ASP A 205 -17.83 -0.40 -13.86
C ASP A 205 -17.52 1.00 -14.40
N ARG A 206 -18.20 2.02 -13.87
CA ARG A 206 -18.07 3.42 -14.30
C ARG A 206 -17.72 4.33 -13.10
N PRO A 207 -16.44 4.44 -12.72
CA PRO A 207 -16.03 5.16 -11.50
C PRO A 207 -16.36 6.65 -11.52
N TYR A 208 -16.47 7.24 -12.71
CA TYR A 208 -16.60 8.69 -12.93
C TYR A 208 -18.00 9.12 -13.37
N ALA A 209 -18.98 8.21 -13.32
CA ALA A 209 -20.35 8.45 -13.79
C ALA A 209 -21.29 9.11 -12.77
N ASP A 210 -20.82 9.30 -11.53
CA ASP A 210 -21.56 9.89 -10.42
C ASP A 210 -21.17 11.36 -10.18
#